data_AF-A0A6J7HCW5-F1
#
_entry.id   AF-A0A6J7HCW5-F1
#
_cell.length_a   1.000
_cell.length_b   1.000
_cell.length_c   1.000
_cell.angle_alpha   90.00
_cell.angle_beta   90.00
_cell.angle_gamma   90.00
#
_symmetry.space_group_name_H-M   'P 1'
#
loop_
_entity.id
_entity.type
_entity.pdbx_description
1 polymer ?
#
loop_
_entity_poly.entity_id
_entity_poly.type
_entity_poly.pdbx_seq_one_letter_code
_entity_poly.pdbx_strand_id
1 'polypeptide(L)'
;MTVQPGSVFLDLVAVMDRLRSPGGCPWDARQTHRSLVEYLVEETYETVEAIETDDRAGLREELGDLLLQVVFHARIAQEDPADPWGIDDVAGGIVAKLIARHPHVFGDEQAGTADEVEANWHARKAIEKGRTSVTDGIPMQLPALVLAAKVLARSVAFTDDLGVPSRHEAALAAVDDLVSEEAFGDLLLGLVAIGRDEGWDAEAALRGATRRRIDAIRALEASDG
;
A
#
# COMPACT_ATOMS: atom_id res chain seq x y z
N MET A 1 -11.04 -36.15 3.53
CA MET A 1 -11.89 -34.95 3.71
C MET A 1 -11.13 -33.79 3.13
N THR A 2 -11.68 -33.09 2.14
CA THR A 2 -11.10 -31.84 1.65
C THR A 2 -11.28 -30.79 2.74
N VAL A 3 -10.18 -30.34 3.32
CA VAL A 3 -10.15 -29.24 4.27
C VAL A 3 -10.72 -28.00 3.57
N GLN A 4 -11.66 -27.30 4.20
CA GLN A 4 -12.20 -26.05 3.65
C GLN A 4 -11.06 -25.05 3.48
N PRO A 5 -10.86 -24.46 2.29
CA PRO A 5 -9.84 -23.44 2.09
C PRO A 5 -9.97 -22.32 3.13
N GLY A 6 -8.85 -21.95 3.73
CA GLY A 6 -8.79 -20.94 4.78
C GLY A 6 -9.01 -21.44 6.20
N SER A 7 -9.33 -22.72 6.45
CA SER A 7 -9.56 -23.19 7.83
C SER A 7 -8.36 -23.03 8.76
N VAL A 8 -7.13 -23.12 8.23
CA VAL A 8 -5.88 -22.94 9.00
C VAL A 8 -5.72 -21.49 9.50
N PHE A 9 -6.45 -20.54 8.93
CA PHE A 9 -6.51 -19.18 9.47
C PHE A 9 -7.07 -19.15 10.90
N LEU A 10 -8.03 -20.04 11.22
CA LEU A 10 -8.55 -20.16 12.58
C LEU A 10 -7.48 -20.65 13.56
N ASP A 11 -6.57 -21.51 13.10
CA ASP A 11 -5.43 -21.95 13.91
C ASP A 11 -4.48 -20.78 14.20
N LEU A 12 -4.20 -19.92 13.20
CA LEU A 12 -3.41 -18.70 13.40
C LEU A 12 -4.04 -17.76 14.44
N VAL A 13 -5.35 -17.54 14.36
CA VAL A 13 -6.09 -16.72 15.34
C VAL A 13 -5.96 -17.31 16.75
N ALA A 14 -6.13 -18.63 16.89
CA ALA A 14 -5.99 -19.32 18.17
C ALA A 14 -4.55 -19.27 18.72
N VAL A 15 -3.55 -19.42 17.85
CA VAL A 15 -2.14 -19.29 18.23
C VAL A 15 -1.84 -17.89 18.74
N MET A 16 -2.27 -16.83 18.02
CA MET A 16 -2.07 -15.45 18.46
C MET A 16 -2.75 -15.17 19.81
N ASP A 17 -3.99 -15.62 20.00
CA ASP A 17 -4.68 -15.48 21.29
C ASP A 17 -3.90 -16.15 22.42
N ARG A 18 -3.38 -17.35 22.19
CA ARG A 18 -2.56 -18.07 23.18
C ARG A 18 -1.24 -17.36 23.47
N LEU A 19 -0.57 -16.82 22.45
CA LEU A 19 0.69 -16.09 22.58
C LEU A 19 0.50 -14.82 23.40
N ARG A 20 -0.58 -14.06 23.19
CA ARG A 20 -0.79 -12.78 23.89
C ARG A 20 -1.43 -12.93 25.28
N SER A 21 -2.25 -13.95 25.48
CA SER A 21 -2.98 -14.16 26.75
C SER A 21 -2.05 -14.49 27.93
N PRO A 22 -2.51 -14.33 29.19
CA PRO A 22 -1.71 -14.66 30.38
C PRO A 22 -1.12 -16.08 30.34
N GLY A 23 0.17 -16.18 30.66
CA GLY A 23 0.94 -17.42 30.54
C GLY A 23 1.40 -17.75 29.11
N GLY A 24 1.20 -16.84 28.17
CA GLY A 24 1.79 -16.84 26.83
C GLY A 24 3.16 -16.16 26.80
N CYS A 25 3.51 -15.58 25.66
CA CYS A 25 4.78 -14.93 25.39
C CYS A 25 4.82 -13.50 25.96
N PRO A 26 5.79 -13.16 26.84
CA PRO A 26 5.91 -11.81 27.39
C PRO A 26 6.19 -10.73 26.34
N TRP A 27 6.86 -11.09 25.24
CA TRP A 27 7.12 -10.17 24.14
C TRP A 27 5.83 -9.84 23.39
N ASP A 28 4.94 -10.81 23.16
CA ASP A 28 3.68 -10.58 22.46
C ASP A 28 2.70 -9.78 23.32
N ALA A 29 2.64 -10.09 24.63
CA ALA A 29 1.78 -9.40 25.59
C ALA A 29 2.10 -7.90 25.74
N ARG A 30 3.38 -7.50 25.61
CA ARG A 30 3.78 -6.08 25.74
C ARG A 30 3.55 -5.25 24.47
N GLN A 31 3.22 -5.86 23.34
CA GLN A 31 3.05 -5.10 22.09
C GLN A 31 1.80 -4.23 22.11
N THR A 32 1.91 -3.12 21.40
CA THR A 32 0.85 -2.13 21.18
C THR A 32 0.71 -1.87 19.68
N HIS A 33 -0.40 -1.27 19.24
CA HIS A 33 -0.54 -0.86 17.84
C HIS A 33 0.64 -0.01 17.35
N ARG A 34 1.16 0.88 18.21
CA ARG A 34 2.26 1.78 17.83
C ARG A 34 3.62 1.06 17.76
N SER A 35 3.90 0.11 18.65
CA SER A 35 5.17 -0.62 18.63
C SER A 35 5.29 -1.60 17.46
N LEU A 36 4.16 -1.98 16.85
CA LEU A 36 4.12 -2.88 15.70
C LEU A 36 4.21 -2.18 14.34
N VAL A 37 4.20 -0.84 14.29
CA VAL A 37 4.24 -0.09 13.01
C VAL A 37 5.53 -0.37 12.24
N GLU A 38 6.67 -0.48 12.92
CA GLU A 38 7.96 -0.80 12.30
C GLU A 38 7.88 -2.13 11.55
N TYR A 39 7.50 -3.20 12.25
CA TYR A 39 7.33 -4.53 11.65
C TYR A 39 6.31 -4.51 10.50
N LEU A 40 5.15 -3.88 10.66
CA LEU A 40 4.16 -3.78 9.58
C LEU A 40 4.75 -3.13 8.31
N VAL A 41 5.61 -2.12 8.47
CA VAL A 41 6.29 -1.47 7.35
C VAL A 41 7.34 -2.41 6.75
N GLU A 42 8.14 -3.09 7.57
CA GLU A 42 9.13 -4.08 7.13
C GLU A 42 8.47 -5.18 6.29
N GLU A 43 7.47 -5.90 6.83
CA GLU A 43 6.78 -6.99 6.14
C GLU A 43 6.12 -6.53 4.82
N THR A 44 5.64 -5.27 4.80
CA THR A 44 5.06 -4.67 3.58
C THR A 44 6.13 -4.53 2.50
N TYR A 45 7.34 -4.10 2.86
CA TYR A 45 8.42 -3.91 1.89
C TYR A 45 9.10 -5.22 1.50
N GLU A 46 9.19 -6.20 2.40
CA GLU A 46 9.66 -7.54 2.07
C GLU A 46 8.67 -8.22 1.11
N THR A 47 7.36 -8.07 1.34
CA THR A 47 6.34 -8.50 0.37
C THR A 47 6.54 -7.84 -0.99
N VAL A 48 6.81 -6.52 -1.03
CA VAL A 48 7.08 -5.80 -2.28
C VAL A 48 8.34 -6.32 -2.97
N GLU A 49 9.42 -6.57 -2.22
CA GLU A 49 10.66 -7.13 -2.76
C GLU A 49 10.43 -8.52 -3.37
N ALA A 50 9.70 -9.40 -2.68
CA ALA A 50 9.37 -10.73 -3.19
C ALA A 50 8.58 -10.67 -4.50
N ILE A 51 7.65 -9.71 -4.64
CA ILE A 51 6.91 -9.47 -5.90
C ILE A 51 7.86 -8.98 -7.00
N GLU A 52 8.68 -7.97 -6.70
CA GLU A 52 9.59 -7.36 -7.69
C GLU A 52 10.69 -8.29 -8.18
N THR A 53 11.06 -9.28 -7.37
CA THR A 53 12.12 -10.27 -7.68
C THR A 53 11.57 -11.61 -8.18
N ASP A 54 10.24 -11.73 -8.31
CA ASP A 54 9.54 -12.99 -8.67
C ASP A 54 9.91 -14.16 -7.72
N ASP A 55 10.24 -13.86 -6.46
CA ASP A 55 10.49 -14.87 -5.44
C ASP A 55 9.17 -15.42 -4.89
N ARG A 56 8.71 -16.51 -5.51
CA ARG A 56 7.46 -17.18 -5.12
C ARG A 56 7.48 -17.79 -3.73
N ALA A 57 8.65 -18.19 -3.23
CA ALA A 57 8.77 -18.79 -1.91
C ALA A 57 8.72 -17.68 -0.85
N GLY A 58 9.54 -16.64 -1.03
CA GLY A 58 9.51 -15.44 -0.20
C GLY A 58 8.12 -14.81 -0.19
N LEU A 59 7.46 -14.63 -1.34
CA LEU A 59 6.12 -14.03 -1.40
C LEU A 59 5.10 -14.76 -0.51
N ARG A 60 5.18 -16.09 -0.40
CA ARG A 60 4.30 -16.86 0.47
C ARG A 60 4.61 -16.64 1.96
N GLU A 61 5.89 -16.49 2.30
CA GLU A 61 6.38 -16.21 3.65
C GLU A 61 5.93 -14.81 4.08
N GLU A 62 6.27 -13.79 3.29
CA GLU A 62 5.97 -12.38 3.62
C GLU A 62 4.47 -12.08 3.67
N LEU A 63 3.66 -12.72 2.81
CA LEU A 63 2.19 -12.63 2.92
C LEU A 63 1.67 -13.26 4.22
N GLY A 64 2.37 -14.26 4.76
CA GLY A 64 2.09 -14.85 6.06
C GLY A 64 2.41 -13.88 7.20
N ASP A 65 3.54 -13.19 7.14
CA ASP A 65 3.95 -12.23 8.15
C ASP A 65 3.12 -10.94 8.10
N LEU A 66 2.75 -10.49 6.91
CA LEU A 66 1.76 -9.41 6.77
C LEU A 66 0.38 -9.81 7.33
N LEU A 67 -0.04 -11.06 7.14
CA LEU A 67 -1.27 -11.59 7.75
C LEU A 67 -1.15 -11.68 9.28
N LEU A 68 0.02 -12.05 9.80
CA LEU A 68 0.32 -12.05 11.23
C LEU A 68 0.10 -10.65 11.82
N GLN A 69 0.57 -9.59 11.18
CA GLN A 69 0.35 -8.21 11.64
C GLN A 69 -1.14 -7.86 11.78
N VAL A 70 -1.97 -8.26 10.80
CA VAL A 70 -3.43 -8.05 10.85
C VAL A 70 -4.05 -8.78 12.05
N VAL A 71 -3.70 -10.05 12.25
CA VAL A 71 -4.22 -10.85 13.37
C VAL A 71 -3.73 -10.31 14.72
N PHE A 72 -2.48 -9.84 14.78
CA PHE A 72 -1.91 -9.23 15.99
C PHE A 72 -2.68 -7.97 16.39
N HIS A 73 -2.84 -7.03 15.47
CA HIS A 73 -3.59 -5.80 15.73
C HIS A 73 -5.04 -6.07 16.12
N ALA A 74 -5.69 -7.02 15.46
CA ALA A 74 -7.05 -7.43 15.82
C ALA A 74 -7.11 -8.01 17.24
N ARG A 75 -6.12 -8.81 17.65
CA ARG A 75 -6.08 -9.36 19.01
C ARG A 75 -5.77 -8.30 20.07
N ILE A 76 -4.96 -7.29 19.76
CA ILE A 76 -4.74 -6.12 20.64
C ILE A 76 -6.05 -5.35 20.83
N ALA A 77 -6.79 -5.12 19.74
CA ALA A 77 -8.02 -4.34 19.79
C ALA A 77 -9.13 -4.97 20.63
N GLN A 78 -9.16 -6.30 20.74
CA GLN A 78 -10.11 -7.01 21.62
C GLN A 78 -9.93 -6.65 23.11
N GLU A 79 -8.79 -6.08 23.50
CA GLU A 79 -8.50 -5.66 24.87
C GLU A 79 -8.94 -4.22 25.17
N ASP A 80 -9.40 -3.46 24.16
CA ASP A 80 -9.87 -2.12 24.38
C ASP A 80 -11.14 -2.12 25.26
N PRO A 81 -11.16 -1.40 26.40
CA PRO A 81 -12.29 -1.44 27.32
C PRO A 81 -13.50 -0.65 26.84
N ALA A 82 -13.34 0.25 25.86
CA ALA A 82 -14.38 1.15 25.39
C ALA A 82 -14.96 0.72 24.03
N ASP A 83 -14.10 0.25 23.12
CA ASP A 83 -14.47 -0.12 21.76
C ASP A 83 -13.72 -1.40 21.30
N PRO A 84 -14.02 -2.56 21.89
CA PRO A 84 -13.37 -3.82 21.53
C PRO A 84 -13.86 -4.31 20.16
N TRP A 85 -12.91 -4.68 19.30
CA TRP A 85 -13.15 -5.36 18.03
C TRP A 85 -12.06 -6.40 17.76
N GLY A 86 -12.37 -7.38 16.92
CA GLY A 86 -11.47 -8.49 16.62
C GLY A 86 -11.34 -8.82 15.15
N ILE A 87 -10.77 -9.99 14.87
CA ILE A 87 -10.46 -10.40 13.50
C ILE A 87 -11.72 -10.63 12.66
N ASP A 88 -12.82 -11.05 13.29
CA ASP A 88 -14.12 -11.21 12.64
C ASP A 88 -14.73 -9.87 12.23
N ASP A 89 -14.53 -8.81 13.01
CA ASP A 89 -14.97 -7.45 12.65
C ASP A 89 -14.16 -6.91 11.46
N VAL A 90 -12.83 -7.16 11.46
CA VAL A 90 -11.95 -6.80 10.33
C VAL A 90 -12.37 -7.54 9.07
N ALA A 91 -12.52 -8.88 9.14
CA ALA A 91 -12.91 -9.73 8.03
C ALA A 91 -14.32 -9.41 7.52
N GLY A 92 -15.29 -9.28 8.43
CA GLY A 92 -16.67 -8.92 8.12
C GLY A 92 -16.76 -7.54 7.46
N GLY A 93 -16.00 -6.57 7.97
CA GLY A 93 -15.94 -5.22 7.43
C GLY A 93 -15.38 -5.16 6.00
N ILE A 94 -14.35 -5.94 5.67
CA ILE A 94 -13.85 -6.02 4.29
C ILE A 94 -14.78 -6.83 3.38
N VAL A 95 -15.38 -7.92 3.86
CA VAL A 95 -16.35 -8.73 3.10
C VAL A 95 -17.57 -7.89 2.70
N ALA A 96 -18.22 -7.22 3.66
CA ALA A 96 -19.38 -6.38 3.39
C ALA A 96 -19.05 -5.26 2.39
N LYS A 97 -17.87 -4.64 2.53
CA LYS A 97 -17.38 -3.59 1.64
C LYS A 97 -17.11 -4.09 0.23
N LEU A 98 -16.48 -5.25 0.08
CA LEU A 98 -16.22 -5.84 -1.24
C LEU A 98 -17.52 -6.23 -1.93
N ILE A 99 -18.48 -6.82 -1.21
CA ILE A 99 -19.81 -7.15 -1.77
C ILE A 99 -20.52 -5.88 -2.24
N ALA A 100 -20.61 -4.86 -1.39
CA ALA A 100 -21.31 -3.61 -1.71
C ALA A 100 -20.72 -2.85 -2.91
N ARG A 101 -19.42 -3.01 -3.16
CA ARG A 101 -18.70 -2.35 -4.26
C ARG A 101 -18.59 -3.18 -5.54
N HIS A 102 -19.01 -4.45 -5.51
CA HIS A 102 -19.08 -5.31 -6.69
C HIS A 102 -20.52 -5.80 -6.92
N PRO A 103 -21.50 -4.90 -7.11
CA PRO A 103 -22.88 -5.30 -7.39
C PRO A 103 -23.00 -6.03 -8.74
N HIS A 104 -22.02 -5.92 -9.62
CA HIS A 104 -21.94 -6.70 -10.86
C HIS A 104 -21.51 -8.16 -10.67
N VAL A 105 -20.95 -8.50 -9.50
CA VAL A 105 -20.62 -9.88 -9.12
C VAL A 105 -21.65 -10.45 -8.14
N PHE A 106 -22.11 -9.63 -7.19
CA PHE A 106 -22.93 -10.08 -6.05
C PHE A 106 -24.37 -9.54 -6.06
N GLY A 107 -24.76 -8.78 -7.08
CA GLY A 107 -26.10 -8.22 -7.25
C GLY A 107 -26.56 -8.28 -8.71
N ASP A 108 -27.43 -7.34 -9.11
CA ASP A 108 -28.09 -7.35 -10.42
C ASP A 108 -27.51 -6.32 -11.42
N GLU A 109 -26.53 -5.50 -11.01
CA GLU A 109 -25.91 -4.53 -11.91
C GLU A 109 -25.03 -5.23 -12.96
N GLN A 110 -24.80 -4.57 -14.09
CA GLN A 110 -23.88 -5.07 -15.12
C GLN A 110 -22.75 -4.07 -15.28
N ALA A 111 -21.52 -4.57 -15.37
CA ALA A 111 -20.35 -3.82 -15.80
C ALA A 111 -19.67 -4.62 -16.91
N GLY A 112 -19.55 -4.02 -18.09
CA GLY A 112 -19.09 -4.70 -19.30
C GLY A 112 -17.57 -4.67 -19.46
N THR A 113 -16.88 -3.76 -18.78
CA THR A 113 -15.43 -3.55 -18.90
C THR A 113 -14.75 -3.30 -17.55
N ALA A 114 -13.43 -3.51 -17.49
CA ALA A 114 -12.63 -3.20 -16.30
C ALA A 114 -12.68 -1.70 -15.95
N ASP A 115 -12.63 -0.83 -16.97
CA ASP A 115 -12.69 0.63 -16.80
C ASP A 115 -14.04 1.07 -16.18
N GLU A 116 -15.14 0.45 -16.60
CA GLU A 116 -16.46 0.69 -16.00
C GLU A 116 -16.52 0.23 -14.53
N VAL A 117 -15.90 -0.93 -14.21
CA VAL A 117 -15.80 -1.41 -12.82
C VAL A 117 -14.99 -0.44 -11.96
N GLU A 118 -13.85 0.04 -12.46
CA GLU A 118 -12.99 0.99 -11.75
C GLU A 118 -13.70 2.34 -11.53
N ALA A 119 -14.35 2.89 -12.56
CA ALA A 119 -15.11 4.13 -12.45
C ALA A 119 -16.23 4.03 -11.40
N ASN A 120 -17.00 2.93 -11.43
CA ASN A 120 -18.06 2.68 -10.46
C ASN A 120 -17.52 2.53 -9.03
N TRP A 121 -16.36 1.88 -8.88
CA TRP A 121 -15.68 1.74 -7.60
C TRP A 121 -15.28 3.09 -7.01
N HIS A 122 -14.70 3.98 -7.83
CA HIS A 122 -14.33 5.33 -7.41
C HIS A 122 -15.53 6.19 -7.02
N ALA A 123 -16.62 6.13 -7.79
CA ALA A 123 -17.85 6.87 -7.50
C ALA A 123 -18.47 6.47 -6.15
N ARG A 124 -18.60 5.16 -5.88
CA ARG A 124 -19.13 4.64 -4.61
C ARG A 124 -18.26 5.04 -3.41
N LYS A 125 -16.93 4.98 -3.58
CA LYS A 125 -15.97 5.40 -2.55
C LYS A 125 -16.07 6.89 -2.21
N ALA A 126 -16.44 7.75 -3.17
CA ALA A 126 -16.62 9.18 -2.91
C ALA A 126 -17.87 9.44 -2.06
N ILE A 127 -18.98 8.75 -2.36
CA ILE A 127 -20.24 8.85 -1.62
C ILE A 127 -20.09 8.38 -0.17
N GLU A 128 -19.49 7.19 0.05
CA GLU A 128 -19.31 6.59 1.38
C GLU A 128 -18.49 7.46 2.36
N LYS A 129 -17.54 8.24 1.84
CA LYS A 129 -16.54 8.93 2.68
C LYS A 129 -16.84 10.40 2.93
N GLY A 130 -17.96 10.94 2.42
CA GLY A 130 -18.35 12.34 2.63
C GLY A 130 -17.25 13.36 2.33
N ARG A 131 -16.42 13.07 1.33
CA ARG A 131 -15.20 13.84 1.03
C ARG A 131 -15.55 15.24 0.54
N THR A 132 -14.89 16.24 1.09
CA THR A 132 -15.06 17.65 0.69
C THR A 132 -13.88 18.14 -0.16
N SER A 133 -12.72 17.51 -0.02
CA SER A 133 -11.54 17.71 -0.86
C SER A 133 -11.18 16.45 -1.66
N VAL A 134 -10.61 16.65 -2.86
CA VAL A 134 -10.01 15.56 -3.65
C VAL A 134 -8.85 14.89 -2.91
N THR A 135 -8.16 15.62 -2.03
CA THR A 135 -7.05 15.11 -1.23
C THR A 135 -7.51 14.31 0.00
N ASP A 136 -8.80 14.30 0.34
CA ASP A 136 -9.29 13.65 1.56
C ASP A 136 -9.03 12.13 1.61
N GLY A 137 -8.39 11.68 2.68
CA GLY A 137 -8.00 10.28 2.86
C GLY A 137 -6.89 9.83 1.92
N ILE A 138 -5.96 10.73 1.56
CA ILE A 138 -4.60 10.38 1.16
C ILE A 138 -3.75 10.32 2.45
N PRO A 139 -3.18 9.16 2.83
CA PRO A 139 -2.28 9.08 3.98
C PRO A 139 -0.97 9.81 3.67
N MET A 140 -0.57 10.75 4.53
CA MET A 140 0.66 11.51 4.34
C MET A 140 1.93 10.72 4.65
N GLN A 141 1.80 9.56 5.29
CA GLN A 141 2.89 8.65 5.63
C GLN A 141 3.25 7.70 4.48
N LEU A 142 2.61 7.83 3.31
CA LEU A 142 3.00 7.08 2.13
C LEU A 142 4.42 7.48 1.69
N PRO A 143 5.16 6.56 1.04
CA PRO A 143 6.41 6.89 0.37
C PRO A 143 6.22 8.08 -0.57
N ALA A 144 7.22 8.95 -0.66
CA ALA A 144 7.04 10.27 -1.28
C ALA A 144 6.56 10.18 -2.73
N LEU A 145 7.05 9.22 -3.53
CA LEU A 145 6.64 9.09 -4.94
C LEU A 145 5.24 8.46 -5.05
N VAL A 146 4.90 7.51 -4.18
CA VAL A 146 3.53 6.95 -4.07
C VAL A 146 2.53 8.02 -3.64
N LEU A 147 2.89 8.86 -2.67
CA LEU A 147 2.09 9.99 -2.21
C LEU A 147 1.84 10.97 -3.36
N ALA A 148 2.90 11.39 -4.05
CA ALA A 148 2.84 12.28 -5.20
C ALA A 148 1.94 11.72 -6.31
N ALA A 149 2.17 10.46 -6.71
CA ALA A 149 1.37 9.81 -7.75
C ALA A 149 -0.13 9.78 -7.38
N LYS A 150 -0.45 9.55 -6.10
CA LYS A 150 -1.83 9.51 -5.60
C LYS A 150 -2.48 10.88 -5.50
N VAL A 151 -1.73 11.93 -5.17
CA VAL A 151 -2.22 13.31 -5.20
C VAL A 151 -2.52 13.71 -6.65
N LEU A 152 -1.56 13.52 -7.55
CA LEU A 152 -1.71 13.81 -8.99
C LEU A 152 -2.91 13.07 -9.59
N ALA A 153 -3.09 11.79 -9.25
CA ALA A 153 -4.24 11.00 -9.69
C ALA A 153 -5.60 11.60 -9.32
N ARG A 154 -5.67 12.31 -8.19
CA ARG A 154 -6.92 12.88 -7.68
C ARG A 154 -7.09 14.35 -8.05
N SER A 155 -6.02 15.03 -8.44
CA SER A 155 -6.04 16.44 -8.83
C SER A 155 -6.19 16.65 -10.33
N VAL A 156 -6.49 15.61 -11.13
CA VAL A 156 -6.65 15.70 -12.61
C VAL A 156 -7.61 16.81 -13.03
N ALA A 157 -8.70 17.02 -12.29
CA ALA A 157 -9.66 18.08 -12.58
C ALA A 157 -9.11 19.51 -12.38
N PHE A 158 -7.97 19.65 -11.69
CA PHE A 158 -7.32 20.93 -11.37
C PHE A 158 -5.97 21.09 -12.07
N THR A 159 -5.60 20.14 -12.93
CA THR A 159 -4.32 20.10 -13.67
C THR A 159 -4.05 21.41 -14.42
N ASP A 160 -5.05 21.96 -15.12
CA ASP A 160 -4.89 23.19 -15.90
C ASP A 160 -4.77 24.45 -15.01
N ASP A 161 -5.44 24.46 -13.86
CA ASP A 161 -5.48 25.62 -12.94
C ASP A 161 -4.24 25.69 -12.04
N LEU A 162 -3.76 24.54 -11.58
CA LEU A 162 -2.56 24.44 -10.73
C LEU A 162 -1.28 24.55 -11.57
N GLY A 163 -1.38 24.29 -12.87
CA GLY A 163 -0.25 23.86 -13.66
C GLY A 163 0.22 22.48 -13.21
N VAL A 164 0.53 21.59 -14.15
CA VAL A 164 1.36 20.43 -13.81
C VAL A 164 2.81 20.85 -14.03
N PRO A 165 3.76 20.37 -13.23
CA PRO A 165 5.14 20.28 -13.66
C PRO A 165 5.29 19.25 -14.80
N SER A 166 4.55 19.38 -15.91
CA SER A 166 4.69 18.46 -17.05
C SER A 166 4.19 19.07 -18.36
N ARG A 167 5.14 19.64 -19.10
CA ARG A 167 5.42 19.06 -20.41
C ARG A 167 6.84 18.51 -20.34
N HIS A 168 7.11 17.40 -21.03
CA HIS A 168 8.46 16.82 -21.16
C HIS A 168 9.55 17.90 -21.37
N GLU A 169 9.24 18.95 -22.14
CA GLU A 169 10.13 20.08 -22.39
C GLU A 169 10.39 20.99 -21.18
N ALA A 170 9.39 21.20 -20.31
CA ALA A 170 9.52 22.07 -19.13
C ALA A 170 10.32 21.40 -18.00
N ALA A 171 10.12 20.09 -17.78
CA ALA A 171 10.90 19.34 -16.79
C ALA A 171 12.38 19.25 -17.18
N LEU A 172 12.67 19.07 -18.47
CA LEU A 172 14.05 19.06 -18.99
C LEU A 172 14.69 20.46 -18.97
N ALA A 173 13.93 21.52 -19.30
CA ALA A 173 14.41 22.90 -19.22
C ALA A 173 14.65 23.36 -17.76
N ALA A 174 13.90 22.83 -16.80
CA ALA A 174 14.03 23.18 -15.38
C ALA A 174 15.35 22.67 -14.74
N VAL A 175 16.05 21.73 -15.38
CA VAL A 175 17.33 21.22 -14.85
C VAL A 175 18.41 22.30 -14.85
N ASP A 176 18.40 23.20 -15.85
CA ASP A 176 19.39 24.27 -15.96
C ASP A 176 19.17 25.41 -14.92
N ASP A 177 17.94 25.55 -14.42
CA ASP A 177 17.53 26.58 -13.44
C ASP A 177 17.32 26.00 -12.02
N LEU A 178 17.86 24.81 -11.74
CA LEU A 178 17.67 24.10 -10.47
C LEU A 178 18.50 24.73 -9.34
N VAL A 179 17.98 25.81 -8.76
CA VAL A 179 18.69 26.66 -7.79
C VAL A 179 18.28 26.44 -6.32
N SER A 180 17.30 25.58 -6.05
CA SER A 180 16.80 25.30 -4.70
C SER A 180 16.27 23.88 -4.52
N GLU A 181 16.16 23.44 -3.26
CA GLU A 181 15.52 22.17 -2.87
C GLU A 181 14.03 22.14 -3.25
N GLU A 182 13.35 23.28 -3.19
CA GLU A 182 11.95 23.43 -3.62
C GLU A 182 11.81 23.14 -5.13
N ALA A 183 12.66 23.76 -5.96
CA ALA A 183 12.67 23.51 -7.41
C ALA A 183 13.00 22.04 -7.74
N PHE A 184 13.86 21.41 -6.94
CA PHE A 184 14.14 19.98 -7.08
C PHE A 184 12.92 19.11 -6.75
N GLY A 185 12.17 19.47 -5.70
CA GLY A 185 10.91 18.81 -5.33
C GLY A 185 9.87 18.88 -6.46
N ASP A 186 9.72 20.05 -7.08
CA ASP A 186 8.81 20.23 -8.22
C ASP A 186 9.24 19.42 -9.45
N LEU A 187 10.56 19.33 -9.72
CA LEU A 187 11.09 18.46 -10.76
C LEU A 187 10.74 16.98 -10.47
N LEU A 188 10.94 16.50 -9.25
CA LEU A 188 10.58 15.14 -8.86
C LEU A 188 9.07 14.88 -9.03
N LEU A 189 8.22 15.83 -8.63
CA LEU A 189 6.78 15.75 -8.84
C LEU A 189 6.43 15.65 -10.33
N GLY A 190 7.12 16.41 -11.18
CA GLY A 190 6.97 16.35 -12.63
C GLY A 190 7.39 15.02 -13.25
N LEU A 191 8.50 14.44 -12.77
CA LEU A 191 8.93 13.09 -13.17
C LEU A 191 7.90 12.02 -12.78
N VAL A 192 7.27 12.15 -11.61
CA VAL A 192 6.17 11.27 -11.19
C VAL A 192 4.95 11.44 -12.09
N ALA A 193 4.62 12.67 -12.50
CA ALA A 193 3.52 12.92 -13.45
C ALA A 193 3.79 12.26 -14.80
N ILE A 194 4.99 12.40 -15.36
CA ILE A 194 5.40 11.73 -16.61
C ILE A 194 5.29 10.21 -16.47
N GLY A 195 5.82 9.64 -15.38
CA GLY A 195 5.72 8.20 -15.14
C GLY A 195 4.27 7.72 -15.09
N ARG A 196 3.38 8.48 -14.45
CA ARG A 196 1.96 8.18 -14.37
C ARG A 196 1.28 8.19 -15.74
N ASP A 197 1.58 9.15 -16.61
CA ASP A 197 1.01 9.25 -17.95
C ASP A 197 1.39 8.03 -18.83
N GLU A 198 2.59 7.48 -18.60
CA GLU A 198 3.08 6.25 -19.24
C GLU A 198 2.61 4.95 -18.53
N GLY A 199 1.86 5.07 -17.43
CA GLY A 199 1.38 3.93 -16.63
C GLY A 199 2.46 3.27 -15.76
N TRP A 200 3.57 3.96 -15.50
CA TRP A 200 4.65 3.48 -14.64
C TRP A 200 4.44 3.84 -13.17
N ASP A 201 4.83 2.93 -12.28
CA ASP A 201 4.98 3.22 -10.85
C ASP A 201 6.36 3.84 -10.60
N ALA A 202 6.39 5.14 -10.31
CA ALA A 202 7.62 5.90 -10.10
C ALA A 202 8.46 5.38 -8.91
N GLU A 203 7.80 4.90 -7.85
CA GLU A 203 8.47 4.36 -6.67
C GLU A 203 9.16 3.03 -7.02
N ALA A 204 8.44 2.12 -7.69
CA ALA A 204 9.00 0.87 -8.17
C ALA A 204 10.13 1.10 -9.19
N ALA A 205 9.98 2.08 -10.09
CA ALA A 205 11.00 2.44 -11.07
C ALA A 205 12.30 2.90 -10.39
N LEU A 206 12.21 3.76 -9.37
CA LEU A 206 13.38 4.23 -8.62
C LEU A 206 14.02 3.11 -7.79
N ARG A 207 13.23 2.23 -7.16
CA ARG A 207 13.76 1.04 -6.48
C ARG A 207 14.52 0.13 -7.44
N GLY A 208 13.94 -0.16 -8.60
CA GLY A 208 14.60 -0.96 -9.64
C GLY A 208 15.90 -0.33 -10.15
N ALA A 209 15.94 0.99 -10.34
CA ALA A 209 17.16 1.71 -10.71
C ALA A 209 18.23 1.63 -9.61
N THR A 210 17.82 1.78 -8.35
CA THR A 210 18.71 1.68 -7.18
C THR A 210 19.30 0.28 -7.06
N ARG A 211 18.49 -0.77 -7.27
CA ARG A 211 18.94 -2.17 -7.27
C ARG A 211 20.03 -2.41 -8.32
N ARG A 212 19.83 -1.96 -9.57
CA ARG A 212 20.86 -2.02 -10.62
C ARG A 212 22.15 -1.29 -10.24
N ARG A 213 22.05 -0.16 -9.53
CA ARG A 213 23.22 0.58 -9.05
C ARG A 213 23.99 -0.21 -7.98
N ILE A 214 23.29 -0.84 -7.04
CA ILE A 214 23.87 -1.72 -6.02
C ILE A 214 24.59 -2.90 -6.68
N ASP A 215 23.96 -3.55 -7.65
CA ASP A 215 24.56 -4.69 -8.36
C ASP A 215 25.84 -4.30 -9.11
N ALA A 216 25.84 -3.12 -9.74
CA ALA A 216 27.03 -2.59 -10.40
C ALA A 216 28.19 -2.32 -9.42
N ILE A 217 27.89 -1.83 -8.21
CA ILE A 217 28.90 -1.62 -7.15
C ILE A 217 29.48 -2.98 -6.73
N ARG A 218 28.63 -3.96 -6.42
CA ARG A 218 29.05 -5.31 -6.00
C ARG A 218 29.93 -6.00 -7.06
N ALA A 219 29.60 -5.82 -8.35
CA ALA A 219 30.38 -6.36 -9.45
C ALA A 219 31.80 -5.76 -9.51
N LEU A 220 31.95 -4.47 -9.23
CA LEU A 220 33.26 -3.81 -9.18
C LEU A 220 34.08 -4.29 -7.98
N GLU A 221 33.46 -4.36 -6.79
CA GLU A 221 34.10 -4.85 -5.57
C GLU A 221 34.62 -6.29 -5.73
N ALA A 222 33.88 -7.16 -6.42
CA ALA A 222 34.28 -8.53 -6.70
C ALA A 222 35.40 -8.65 -7.75
N SER A 223 35.62 -7.61 -8.58
CA SER A 223 36.69 -7.58 -9.58
C SER A 223 38.02 -7.01 -9.06
N ASP A 224 37.97 -6.28 -7.94
CA ASP A 224 39.13 -5.67 -7.27
C ASP A 224 39.74 -6.56 -6.16
N GLY A 225 39.12 -7.70 -5.84
CA GLY A 225 39.57 -8.69 -4.84
C GLY A 225 40.05 -10.00 -5.44
#